data_AF-A0AAD6ZMQ0-F1
#
_entry.id   AF-A0AAD6ZMQ0-F1
#
_cell.length_a   1.000
_cell.length_b   1.000
_cell.length_c   1.000
_cell.angle_alpha   90.00
_cell.angle_beta   90.00
_cell.angle_gamma   90.00
#
_symmetry.space_group_name_H-M   'P 1'
#
loop_
_entity.id
_entity.type
_entity.pdbx_description
1 polymer ?
#
loop_
_entity_poly.entity_id
_entity_poly.type
_entity_poly.pdbx_seq_one_letter_code
_entity_poly.pdbx_strand_id
1 'polypeptide(L)'
;MLSDLPQEPLNETTTVSSLDRNPSYSVEPGIDEQWLVIHARSLPQATGTFIVTSSNGNAKMRITSQEDEIDLPVYGTGDVVAGTIEVTKTENISSVDVTVEGRVKVHEVGEGGRTEATISVGPVKLWIKADDNAVCPSSLSFSVMLPTTFQEEGRSYPLPPSHFAHLEGVPGFDANINVSVQRSLVVSCIRTLPTKVEISFGTLSTPFIYQPRSRPAHPIPAPLDCNNAGFIARPEWKMYSSVVKAHPNERGLQDIVVKFYIPESRIFWVGEAIPFHITFEGTSDSLAGFMPYRPTGELNIARFQLIRQSSADVRHADFLRIVVHNIKTNIWRRDCFGEGVFRPAAEGATWMSFSGEIPIEPITVTGFQLRHFSVTDWLTVTTPTKSPFMGIRKAIPVQLTNDPWVEDDHRLNPLSPRPAET
;
A
#
# COMPACT_ATOMS: atom_id res chain seq x y z
N MET A 1 15.71 -74.04 55.13
CA MET A 1 17.16 -74.22 54.93
C MET A 1 17.47 -73.84 53.49
N LEU A 2 18.49 -72.99 53.30
CA LEU A 2 18.95 -72.38 52.05
C LEU A 2 18.02 -71.30 51.47
N SER A 3 18.48 -70.08 51.13
CA SER A 3 19.75 -69.39 51.37
C SER A 3 19.58 -67.96 50.84
N ASP A 4 20.19 -67.01 51.54
CA ASP A 4 20.33 -65.60 51.18
C ASP A 4 20.92 -65.39 49.78
N LEU A 5 20.34 -64.44 49.03
CA LEU A 5 20.98 -63.79 47.89
C LEU A 5 21.01 -62.27 48.14
N PRO A 6 22.15 -61.60 47.88
CA PRO A 6 22.30 -60.18 48.17
C PRO A 6 21.61 -59.33 47.10
N GLN A 7 20.85 -58.32 47.53
CA GLN A 7 20.36 -57.27 46.66
C GLN A 7 21.47 -56.22 46.44
N GLU A 8 21.96 -56.11 45.21
CA GLU A 8 22.72 -54.94 44.77
C GLU A 8 21.77 -53.77 44.45
N PRO A 9 22.13 -52.53 44.83
CA PRO A 9 21.38 -51.35 44.44
C PRO A 9 21.71 -50.95 42.99
N LEU A 10 20.74 -51.09 42.10
CA LEU A 10 20.77 -50.47 40.77
C LEU A 10 20.64 -48.94 40.93
N ASN A 11 21.77 -48.24 40.81
CA ASN A 11 21.81 -46.80 40.56
C ASN A 11 21.46 -46.54 39.09
N GLU A 12 20.17 -46.40 38.79
CA GLU A 12 19.71 -45.81 37.53
C GLU A 12 20.06 -44.32 37.52
N THR A 13 21.19 -43.99 36.90
CA THR A 13 21.53 -42.62 36.57
C THR A 13 20.69 -42.24 35.36
N THR A 14 19.49 -41.72 35.60
CA THR A 14 18.59 -41.23 34.55
C THR A 14 19.25 -40.03 33.87
N THR A 15 19.99 -40.29 32.79
CA THR A 15 20.44 -39.25 31.86
C THR A 15 19.20 -38.68 31.19
N VAL A 16 18.69 -37.58 31.76
CA VAL A 16 17.56 -36.82 31.21
C VAL A 16 17.96 -36.36 29.81
N SER A 17 17.31 -36.93 28.78
CA SER A 17 17.58 -36.59 27.40
C SER A 17 17.24 -35.11 27.17
N SER A 18 18.21 -34.32 26.73
CA SER A 18 18.09 -32.88 26.53
C SER A 18 17.20 -32.46 25.35
N LEU A 19 16.37 -33.38 24.84
CA LEU A 19 15.53 -33.19 23.66
C LEU A 19 14.19 -32.49 23.97
N ASP A 20 13.83 -32.33 25.24
CA ASP A 20 12.61 -31.61 25.66
C ASP A 20 12.81 -30.10 25.89
N ARG A 21 14.00 -29.56 25.60
CA ARG A 21 14.18 -28.10 25.60
C ARG A 21 13.74 -27.54 24.26
N ASN A 22 12.57 -26.89 24.28
CA ASN A 22 12.21 -25.94 23.23
C ASN A 22 13.41 -25.01 22.99
N PRO A 23 13.92 -24.90 21.75
CA PRO A 23 15.04 -24.03 21.46
C PRO A 23 14.71 -22.60 21.89
N SER A 24 15.62 -22.00 22.65
CA SER A 24 15.54 -20.60 23.03
C SER A 24 15.93 -19.75 21.83
N TYR A 25 14.95 -19.35 21.03
CA TYR A 25 15.17 -18.40 19.95
C TYR A 25 15.47 -17.02 20.53
N SER A 26 16.62 -16.44 20.22
CA SER A 26 16.90 -15.02 20.44
C SER A 26 16.58 -14.21 19.18
N VAL A 27 16.25 -12.93 19.36
CA VAL A 27 15.99 -12.00 18.25
C VAL A 27 17.28 -11.65 17.51
N GLU A 28 18.40 -11.63 18.24
CA GLU A 28 19.75 -11.50 17.67
C GLU A 28 20.36 -12.90 17.57
N PRO A 29 20.86 -13.31 16.41
CA PRO A 29 21.48 -14.62 16.27
C PRO A 29 22.70 -14.73 17.17
N GLY A 30 22.87 -15.91 17.75
CA GLY A 30 24.11 -16.27 18.43
C GLY A 30 25.31 -16.14 17.49
N ILE A 31 26.52 -16.14 18.08
CA ILE A 31 27.78 -16.01 17.32
C ILE A 31 27.94 -17.10 16.24
N ASP A 32 27.27 -18.24 16.42
CA ASP A 32 27.30 -19.41 15.54
C ASP A 32 26.05 -19.51 14.64
N GLU A 33 25.10 -18.58 14.76
CA GLU A 33 23.87 -18.57 13.98
C GLU A 33 24.03 -17.65 12.77
N GLN A 34 23.65 -18.13 11.59
CA GLN A 34 23.61 -17.33 10.37
C GLN A 34 22.19 -16.80 10.17
N TRP A 35 22.10 -15.49 9.89
CA TRP A 35 20.85 -14.93 9.37
C TRP A 35 20.51 -15.63 8.06
N LEU A 36 19.38 -16.34 8.01
CA LEU A 36 18.67 -16.45 6.74
C LEU A 36 18.29 -15.01 6.39
N VAL A 37 18.85 -14.49 5.31
CA VAL A 37 18.62 -13.10 4.87
C VAL A 37 17.12 -12.95 4.60
N ILE A 38 16.38 -12.48 5.61
CA ILE A 38 15.00 -12.01 5.43
C ILE A 38 15.17 -10.63 4.80
N HIS A 39 15.05 -10.59 3.46
CA HIS A 39 15.27 -9.45 2.56
C HIS A 39 14.41 -8.19 2.82
N ALA A 40 13.82 -8.04 4.01
CA ALA A 40 12.95 -6.94 4.38
C ALA A 40 13.64 -5.77 5.11
N ARG A 41 14.94 -5.86 5.45
CA ARG A 41 15.57 -4.92 6.43
C ARG A 41 16.86 -4.23 5.98
N SER A 42 17.03 -3.91 4.69
CA SER A 42 18.12 -3.01 4.30
C SER A 42 17.88 -1.56 4.74
N LEU A 43 16.66 -1.21 5.17
CA LEU A 43 16.40 0.07 5.80
C LEU A 43 16.78 0.01 7.28
N PRO A 44 17.44 1.07 7.81
CA PRO A 44 17.67 1.22 9.23
C PRO A 44 16.35 0.97 9.97
N GLN A 45 16.35 -0.03 10.85
CA GLN A 45 15.20 -0.24 11.72
C GLN A 45 15.08 0.99 12.60
N ALA A 46 13.93 1.66 12.54
CA ALA A 46 13.69 2.82 13.37
C ALA A 46 13.82 2.41 14.85
N THR A 47 14.57 3.18 15.64
CA THR A 47 14.85 2.88 17.06
C THR A 47 14.14 3.82 18.02
N GLY A 48 13.46 4.84 17.51
CA GLY A 48 12.74 5.83 18.27
C GLY A 48 11.52 5.25 18.99
N THR A 49 10.97 6.06 19.89
CA THR A 49 9.80 5.69 20.70
C THR A 49 8.76 6.79 20.69
N PHE A 50 7.49 6.40 20.59
CA PHE A 50 6.36 7.31 20.66
C PHE A 50 5.62 7.13 22.00
N ILE A 51 5.41 8.22 22.73
CA ILE A 51 4.86 8.17 24.10
C ILE A 51 3.51 8.87 24.16
N VAL A 52 2.51 8.18 24.73
CA VAL A 52 1.17 8.71 24.95
C VAL A 52 0.82 8.56 26.41
N THR A 53 0.29 9.61 27.02
CA THR A 53 -0.11 9.60 28.44
C THR A 53 -1.61 9.84 28.53
N SER A 54 -2.27 9.12 29.44
CA SER A 54 -3.70 9.30 29.66
C SER A 54 -4.01 10.69 30.21
N SER A 55 -5.21 11.19 29.94
CA SER A 55 -5.65 12.51 30.40
C SER A 55 -5.60 12.68 31.93
N ASN A 56 -5.70 11.57 32.68
CA ASN A 56 -5.63 11.53 34.14
C ASN A 56 -4.23 11.16 34.68
N GLY A 57 -3.23 10.93 33.83
CA GLY A 57 -1.86 10.55 34.21
C GLY A 57 -1.72 9.18 34.88
N ASN A 58 -2.77 8.36 34.90
CA ASN A 58 -2.75 7.04 35.54
C ASN A 58 -2.15 5.95 34.66
N ALA A 59 -2.02 6.19 33.35
CA ALA A 59 -1.42 5.26 32.40
C ALA A 59 -0.58 6.00 31.36
N LYS A 60 0.50 5.36 30.93
CA LYS A 60 1.38 5.82 29.86
C LYS A 60 1.70 4.65 28.94
N MET A 61 1.73 4.89 27.64
CA MET A 61 2.05 3.89 26.63
C MET A 61 3.24 4.36 25.83
N ARG A 62 4.24 3.50 25.74
CA ARG A 62 5.44 3.68 24.93
C ARG A 62 5.38 2.70 23.78
N ILE A 63 5.29 3.20 22.56
CA ILE A 63 5.36 2.45 21.32
C ILE A 63 6.80 2.50 20.82
N THR A 64 7.37 1.35 20.46
CA THR A 64 8.75 1.22 19.99
C THR A 64 8.84 1.13 18.47
N SER A 65 10.06 1.14 17.94
CA SER A 65 10.36 0.98 16.51
C SER A 65 9.78 2.09 15.63
N GLN A 66 9.84 3.32 16.13
CA GLN A 66 9.32 4.51 15.46
C GLN A 66 10.46 5.41 15.00
N GLU A 67 10.23 6.23 13.98
CA GLU A 67 11.20 7.27 13.62
C GLU A 67 11.24 8.35 14.70
N ASP A 68 12.37 9.05 14.82
CA ASP A 68 12.50 10.16 15.76
C ASP A 68 11.65 11.36 15.31
N GLU A 69 11.13 12.13 16.26
CA GLU A 69 10.37 13.36 16.01
C GLU A 69 9.07 13.20 15.19
N ILE A 70 8.44 12.02 15.22
CA ILE A 70 7.16 11.81 14.52
C ILE A 70 5.95 12.33 15.30
N ASP A 71 4.98 12.89 14.56
CA ASP A 71 3.68 13.29 15.10
C ASP A 71 2.77 12.09 15.40
N LEU A 72 2.86 11.05 14.57
CA LEU A 72 2.06 9.83 14.66
C LEU A 72 2.89 8.61 14.30
N PRO A 73 2.71 7.46 14.98
CA PRO A 73 3.30 6.20 14.59
C PRO A 73 2.94 5.81 13.16
N VAL A 74 3.85 5.13 12.45
CA VAL A 74 3.64 4.66 11.07
C VAL A 74 3.84 3.16 11.01
N TYR A 75 2.91 2.45 10.35
CA TYR A 75 2.95 1.00 10.20
C TYR A 75 2.55 0.56 8.80
N GLY A 76 3.24 -0.46 8.28
CA GLY A 76 2.97 -1.14 7.03
C GLY A 76 2.21 -2.46 7.18
N THR A 77 2.12 -3.20 6.07
CA THR A 77 1.37 -4.46 5.99
C THR A 77 2.02 -5.55 6.82
N GLY A 78 1.26 -6.12 7.76
CA GLY A 78 1.75 -7.20 8.62
C GLY A 78 2.74 -6.73 9.70
N ASP A 79 2.94 -5.42 9.85
CA ASP A 79 3.82 -4.88 10.87
C ASP A 79 3.31 -5.22 12.28
N VAL A 80 4.25 -5.24 13.22
CA VAL A 80 3.99 -5.52 14.63
C VAL A 80 3.96 -4.21 15.42
N VAL A 81 2.81 -3.90 16.00
CA VAL A 81 2.66 -2.83 16.98
C VAL A 81 3.17 -3.35 18.33
N ALA A 82 4.36 -2.92 18.72
CA ALA A 82 5.01 -3.35 19.95
C ALA A 82 5.28 -2.17 20.89
N GLY A 83 5.24 -2.44 22.19
CA GLY A 83 5.46 -1.41 23.20
C GLY A 83 5.27 -1.87 24.64
N THR A 84 5.18 -0.88 25.52
CA THR A 84 5.01 -1.07 26.96
C THR A 84 3.92 -0.13 27.48
N ILE A 85 3.06 -0.63 28.34
CA ILE A 85 2.05 0.11 29.08
C ILE A 85 2.52 0.23 30.54
N GLU A 86 2.74 1.46 30.98
CA GLU A 86 3.10 1.83 32.33
C GLU A 86 1.83 2.29 33.07
N VAL A 87 1.55 1.68 34.22
CA VAL A 87 0.36 1.95 35.03
C VAL A 87 0.77 2.51 36.39
N THR A 88 0.35 3.74 36.69
CA THR A 88 0.72 4.44 37.94
C THR A 88 -0.06 3.91 39.15
N LYS A 89 -1.33 3.53 38.96
CA LYS A 89 -2.23 3.05 40.03
C LYS A 89 -2.72 1.65 39.72
N THR A 90 -1.94 0.65 40.13
CA THR A 90 -2.17 -0.77 39.84
C THR A 90 -3.28 -1.41 40.68
N GLU A 91 -3.67 -0.76 41.78
CA GLU A 91 -4.74 -1.23 42.66
C GLU A 91 -6.10 -1.24 41.96
N ASN A 92 -6.88 -2.29 42.26
CA ASN A 92 -8.25 -2.51 41.79
C ASN A 92 -8.42 -2.75 40.29
N ILE A 93 -7.33 -2.80 39.51
CA ILE A 93 -7.41 -3.17 38.09
C ILE A 93 -7.81 -4.66 38.01
N SER A 94 -8.77 -4.98 37.14
CA SER A 94 -9.27 -6.34 36.88
C SER A 94 -8.77 -6.91 35.56
N SER A 95 -8.57 -6.06 34.54
CA SER A 95 -7.90 -6.45 33.30
C SER A 95 -7.17 -5.27 32.67
N VAL A 96 -6.15 -5.60 31.87
CA VAL A 96 -5.51 -4.70 30.92
C VAL A 96 -5.55 -5.37 29.56
N ASP A 97 -6.28 -4.76 28.63
CA ASP A 97 -6.47 -5.26 27.28
C ASP A 97 -5.93 -4.23 26.27
N VAL A 98 -5.36 -4.73 25.18
CA VAL A 98 -4.89 -3.93 24.05
C VAL A 98 -5.67 -4.31 22.81
N THR A 99 -6.33 -3.33 22.20
CA THR A 99 -7.10 -3.53 20.98
C THR A 99 -6.57 -2.64 19.87
N VAL A 100 -6.41 -3.18 18.67
CA VAL A 100 -6.22 -2.37 17.46
C VAL A 100 -7.57 -2.25 16.77
N GLU A 101 -8.17 -1.07 16.88
CA GLU A 101 -9.34 -0.73 16.09
C GLU A 101 -8.91 -0.11 14.76
N GLY A 102 -9.83 0.01 13.82
CA GLY A 102 -9.66 0.65 12.52
C GLY A 102 -11.06 0.89 11.99
N ARG A 103 -11.29 2.02 11.34
CA ARG A 103 -12.61 2.35 10.81
C ARG A 103 -12.45 2.74 9.36
N VAL A 104 -13.43 2.44 8.54
CA VAL A 104 -13.51 2.87 7.15
C VAL A 104 -14.83 3.58 7.05
N LYS A 105 -14.78 4.91 6.96
CA LYS A 105 -15.97 5.76 6.89
C LYS A 105 -16.08 6.35 5.49
N VAL A 106 -17.09 5.91 4.76
CA VAL A 106 -17.48 6.53 3.50
C VAL A 106 -18.72 7.36 3.82
N HIS A 107 -18.54 8.68 3.91
CA HIS A 107 -19.62 9.61 4.19
C HIS A 107 -20.03 10.34 2.92
N GLU A 108 -21.25 10.13 2.49
CA GLU A 108 -21.91 10.94 1.47
C GLU A 108 -22.73 12.04 2.15
N VAL A 109 -22.55 13.28 1.69
CA VAL A 109 -23.35 14.44 2.08
C VAL A 109 -24.38 14.66 0.96
N GLY A 110 -25.62 14.22 1.21
CA GLY A 110 -26.76 14.40 0.30
C GLY A 110 -27.70 13.19 0.26
N GLU A 111 -28.53 13.00 1.29
CA GLU A 111 -29.58 11.96 1.45
C GLU A 111 -29.19 10.47 1.25
N GLY A 112 -28.04 10.12 0.64
CA GLY A 112 -27.70 8.75 0.24
C GLY A 112 -27.00 7.87 1.29
N GLY A 113 -26.85 8.37 2.52
CA GLY A 113 -26.50 7.57 3.70
C GLY A 113 -25.00 7.52 4.03
N ARG A 114 -24.69 6.84 5.15
CA ARG A 114 -23.33 6.69 5.68
C ARG A 114 -23.00 5.21 5.71
N THR A 115 -21.94 4.80 5.01
CA THR A 115 -21.39 3.45 5.15
C THR A 115 -20.17 3.50 6.06
N GLU A 116 -20.22 2.73 7.14
CA GLU A 116 -19.10 2.57 8.07
C GLU A 116 -18.79 1.09 8.22
N ALA A 117 -17.59 0.69 7.79
CA ALA A 117 -17.05 -0.62 8.10
C ALA A 117 -16.05 -0.47 9.25
N THR A 118 -16.20 -1.27 10.30
CA THR A 118 -15.24 -1.31 11.40
C THR A 118 -14.31 -2.50 11.20
N ILE A 119 -13.01 -2.22 11.20
CA ILE A 119 -11.93 -3.20 11.16
C ILE A 119 -11.41 -3.30 12.59
N SER A 120 -11.78 -4.33 13.34
CA SER A 120 -11.21 -4.56 14.67
C SER A 120 -10.35 -5.82 14.67
N VAL A 121 -9.15 -5.70 15.23
CA VAL A 121 -8.40 -6.86 15.74
C VAL A 121 -8.96 -7.14 17.13
N GLY A 122 -9.27 -8.40 17.42
CA GLY A 122 -9.77 -8.79 18.74
C GLY A 122 -8.84 -8.32 19.87
N PRO A 123 -9.38 -8.06 21.08
CA PRO A 123 -8.59 -7.58 22.19
C PRO A 123 -7.52 -8.60 22.59
N VAL A 124 -6.28 -8.15 22.71
CA VAL A 124 -5.16 -8.91 23.27
C VAL A 124 -5.10 -8.63 24.75
N LYS A 125 -5.45 -9.64 25.57
CA LYS A 125 -5.41 -9.53 27.03
C LYS A 125 -3.95 -9.57 27.50
N LEU A 126 -3.47 -8.48 28.09
CA LEU A 126 -2.11 -8.44 28.66
C LEU A 126 -2.08 -8.94 30.09
N TRP A 127 -3.14 -8.64 30.84
CA TRP A 127 -3.27 -9.05 32.23
C TRP A 127 -4.74 -9.21 32.60
N ILE A 128 -5.02 -10.21 33.43
CA ILE A 128 -6.33 -10.48 34.02
C ILE A 128 -6.09 -10.81 35.49
N LYS A 129 -6.88 -10.23 36.37
CA LYS A 129 -6.85 -10.52 37.81
C LYS A 129 -7.27 -11.97 38.05
N ALA A 130 -6.36 -12.79 38.55
CA ALA A 130 -6.63 -14.19 38.87
C ALA A 130 -7.36 -14.35 40.23
N ASP A 131 -6.88 -13.62 41.24
CA ASP A 131 -7.38 -13.68 42.63
C ASP A 131 -7.58 -12.27 43.19
N ASP A 132 -8.39 -12.11 44.24
CA ASP A 132 -8.69 -10.81 44.85
C ASP A 132 -7.46 -10.03 45.36
N ASN A 133 -6.39 -10.75 45.71
CA ASN A 133 -5.11 -10.19 46.17
C ASN A 133 -4.11 -9.90 45.05
N ALA A 134 -4.38 -10.33 43.81
CA ALA A 134 -3.49 -10.07 42.69
C ALA A 134 -3.48 -8.58 42.34
N VAL A 135 -2.29 -8.00 42.26
CA VAL A 135 -2.07 -6.61 41.86
C VAL A 135 -1.57 -6.58 40.43
N CYS A 136 -2.10 -5.66 39.62
CA CYS A 136 -1.66 -5.48 38.24
C CYS A 136 -0.18 -5.04 38.19
N PRO A 137 0.67 -5.61 37.32
CA PRO A 137 2.03 -5.11 37.14
C PRO A 137 2.02 -3.63 36.73
N SER A 138 2.98 -2.85 37.23
CA SER A 138 3.13 -1.43 36.86
C SER A 138 3.64 -1.23 35.44
N SER A 139 4.13 -2.29 34.79
CA SER A 139 4.64 -2.28 33.42
C SER A 139 4.24 -3.57 32.71
N LEU A 140 3.59 -3.45 31.55
CA LEU A 140 3.08 -4.55 30.75
C LEU A 140 3.55 -4.39 29.31
N SER A 141 4.33 -5.34 28.79
CA SER A 141 4.75 -5.31 27.39
C SER A 141 3.69 -5.94 26.49
N PHE A 142 3.57 -5.45 25.25
CA PHE A 142 2.66 -5.99 24.26
C PHE A 142 3.29 -6.04 22.87
N SER A 143 2.74 -6.92 22.04
CA SER A 143 3.13 -7.10 20.65
C SER A 143 1.90 -7.59 19.88
N VAL A 144 1.40 -6.79 18.94
CA VAL A 144 0.19 -7.09 18.17
C VAL A 144 0.52 -6.98 16.69
N MET A 145 0.40 -8.08 15.97
CA MET A 145 0.54 -8.10 14.52
C MET A 145 -0.69 -7.48 13.86
N LEU A 146 -0.48 -6.53 12.95
CA LEU A 146 -1.57 -5.98 12.16
C LEU A 146 -2.08 -7.02 11.18
N PRO A 147 -3.41 -7.15 11.00
CA PRO A 147 -3.94 -8.01 9.96
C PRO A 147 -3.45 -7.52 8.59
N THR A 148 -3.50 -8.40 7.60
CA THR A 148 -3.23 -8.01 6.20
C THR A 148 -4.52 -7.77 5.42
N THR A 149 -5.63 -8.31 5.93
CA THR A 149 -6.95 -8.25 5.31
C THR A 149 -8.06 -7.97 6.34
N PHE A 150 -9.20 -7.50 5.88
CA PHE A 150 -10.44 -7.43 6.66
C PHE A 150 -11.60 -8.09 5.89
N GLN A 151 -12.68 -8.43 6.59
CA GLN A 151 -13.87 -9.04 6.01
C GLN A 151 -15.01 -8.01 5.91
N GLU A 152 -15.63 -7.90 4.75
CA GLU A 152 -16.82 -7.09 4.52
C GLU A 152 -17.79 -7.90 3.66
N GLU A 153 -18.98 -8.20 4.18
CA GLU A 153 -20.00 -9.05 3.54
C GLU A 153 -19.48 -10.42 3.04
N GLY A 154 -18.63 -11.06 3.83
CA GLY A 154 -18.08 -12.38 3.51
C GLY A 154 -16.99 -12.37 2.42
N ARG A 155 -16.54 -11.19 1.98
CA ARG A 155 -15.36 -11.05 1.11
C ARG A 155 -14.19 -10.49 1.91
N SER A 156 -13.01 -11.06 1.66
CA SER A 156 -11.75 -10.58 2.19
C SER A 156 -11.17 -9.49 1.30
N TYR A 157 -10.83 -8.34 1.87
CA TYR A 157 -10.15 -7.24 1.19
C TYR A 157 -8.82 -6.95 1.88
N PRO A 158 -7.78 -6.53 1.14
CA PRO A 158 -6.56 -6.02 1.77
C PRO A 158 -6.89 -4.80 2.62
N LEU A 159 -6.14 -4.59 3.70
CA LEU A 159 -6.29 -3.37 4.49
C LEU A 159 -5.94 -2.14 3.63
N PRO A 160 -6.82 -1.13 3.54
CA PRO A 160 -6.51 0.07 2.79
C PRO A 160 -5.50 0.94 3.55
N PRO A 161 -4.66 1.71 2.84
CA PRO A 161 -3.86 2.78 3.43
C PRO A 161 -4.74 3.79 4.17
N SER A 162 -4.19 4.46 5.19
CA SER A 162 -4.81 5.64 5.78
C SER A 162 -4.89 6.75 4.73
N HIS A 163 -6.11 7.10 4.30
CA HIS A 163 -6.32 8.01 3.18
C HIS A 163 -7.50 8.93 3.42
N PHE A 164 -7.30 10.22 3.16
CA PHE A 164 -8.37 11.21 3.16
C PHE A 164 -8.57 11.72 1.74
N ALA A 165 -9.77 11.55 1.19
CA ALA A 165 -10.15 12.11 -0.10
C ALA A 165 -11.46 12.88 0.03
N HIS A 166 -11.45 14.09 -0.53
CA HIS A 166 -12.65 14.88 -0.74
C HIS A 166 -13.04 14.79 -2.21
N LEU A 167 -14.17 14.14 -2.50
CA LEU A 167 -14.69 14.01 -3.86
C LEU A 167 -15.70 15.12 -4.13
N GLU A 168 -15.23 16.16 -4.81
CA GLU A 168 -16.07 17.20 -5.40
C GLU A 168 -16.34 16.85 -6.87
N GLY A 169 -17.57 16.98 -7.34
CA GLY A 169 -17.82 16.75 -8.77
C GLY A 169 -19.26 16.85 -9.24
N VAL A 170 -20.25 16.71 -8.35
CA VAL A 170 -21.66 16.92 -8.68
C VAL A 170 -22.19 18.08 -7.83
N PRO A 171 -22.67 19.18 -8.43
CA PRO A 171 -23.29 20.27 -7.68
C PRO A 171 -24.39 19.72 -6.75
N GLY A 172 -24.29 20.00 -5.44
CA GLY A 172 -25.22 19.50 -4.42
C GLY A 172 -24.82 18.17 -3.78
N PHE A 173 -23.64 17.62 -4.11
CA PHE A 173 -23.12 16.39 -3.55
C PHE A 173 -21.70 16.60 -3.02
N ASP A 174 -21.49 16.35 -1.73
CA ASP A 174 -20.16 16.37 -1.11
C ASP A 174 -19.87 14.96 -0.55
N ALA A 175 -18.98 14.21 -1.19
CA ALA A 175 -18.51 12.94 -0.64
C ALA A 175 -17.21 13.19 0.14
N ASN A 176 -17.34 13.32 1.46
CA ASN A 176 -16.22 13.28 2.37
C ASN A 176 -15.84 11.81 2.63
N ILE A 177 -14.98 11.29 1.76
CA ILE A 177 -14.46 9.93 1.90
C ILE A 177 -13.28 9.98 2.83
N ASN A 178 -13.62 9.91 4.12
CA ASN A 178 -12.65 9.78 5.17
C ASN A 178 -12.36 8.29 5.40
N VAL A 179 -11.50 7.71 4.56
CA VAL A 179 -10.82 6.44 4.88
C VAL A 179 -9.76 6.73 5.94
N SER A 180 -10.17 7.32 7.06
CA SER A 180 -9.42 7.29 8.30
C SER A 180 -9.57 5.89 8.83
N VAL A 181 -8.64 5.03 8.40
CA VAL A 181 -8.23 3.93 9.25
C VAL A 181 -7.52 4.56 10.45
N GLN A 182 -8.28 5.25 11.29
CA GLN A 182 -7.83 5.78 12.56
C GLN A 182 -7.67 4.55 13.43
N ARG A 183 -6.51 3.93 13.29
CA ARG A 183 -6.22 2.77 14.10
C ARG A 183 -5.81 3.27 15.44
N SER A 184 -6.68 3.03 16.41
CA SER A 184 -6.38 3.36 17.78
C SER A 184 -5.87 2.12 18.47
N LEU A 185 -4.73 2.28 19.13
CA LEU A 185 -4.33 1.34 20.15
C LEU A 185 -5.11 1.70 21.41
N VAL A 186 -6.14 0.92 21.71
CA VAL A 186 -7.02 1.16 22.86
C VAL A 186 -6.54 0.30 24.02
N VAL A 187 -6.08 0.96 25.08
CA VAL A 187 -5.79 0.30 26.37
C VAL A 187 -6.96 0.54 27.30
N SER A 188 -7.62 -0.53 27.70
CA SER A 188 -8.70 -0.48 28.70
C SER A 188 -8.20 -1.05 30.02
N CYS A 189 -8.17 -0.21 31.05
CA CYS A 189 -8.01 -0.67 32.43
C CYS A 189 -9.40 -0.80 33.04
N ILE A 190 -9.87 -2.02 33.29
CA ILE A 190 -11.16 -2.23 33.94
C ILE A 190 -10.93 -2.25 35.45
N ARG A 191 -11.81 -1.60 36.22
CA ARG A 191 -11.85 -1.73 37.68
C ARG A 191 -13.16 -2.40 38.08
N THR A 192 -13.07 -3.37 38.97
CA THR A 192 -14.26 -3.96 39.60
C THR A 192 -14.52 -3.21 40.91
N LEU A 193 -15.65 -2.50 40.98
CA LEU A 193 -16.11 -1.93 42.24
C LEU A 193 -16.61 -3.03 43.19
N PRO A 194 -16.73 -2.75 44.51
CA PRO A 194 -17.30 -3.71 45.47
C PRO A 194 -18.69 -4.24 45.08
N THR A 195 -19.42 -3.48 44.25
CA THR A 195 -20.73 -3.83 43.69
C THR A 195 -20.67 -4.77 42.47
N LYS A 196 -19.48 -5.30 42.12
CA LYS A 196 -19.23 -6.10 40.91
C LYS A 196 -19.56 -5.37 39.59
N VAL A 197 -19.62 -4.04 39.63
CA VAL A 197 -19.75 -3.23 38.42
C VAL A 197 -18.35 -2.96 37.87
N GLU A 198 -18.15 -3.32 36.61
CA GLU A 198 -16.93 -3.02 35.86
C GLU A 198 -17.01 -1.59 35.30
N ILE A 199 -16.07 -0.74 35.72
CA ILE A 199 -15.96 0.64 35.22
C ILE A 199 -14.61 0.80 34.55
N SER A 200 -14.61 1.41 33.37
CA SER A 200 -13.37 1.83 32.70
C SER A 200 -12.65 2.86 33.57
N PHE A 201 -11.48 2.48 34.10
CA PHE A 201 -10.64 3.34 34.93
C PHE A 201 -9.83 4.35 34.11
N GLY A 202 -9.67 4.07 32.83
CA GLY A 202 -9.00 4.91 31.87
C GLY A 202 -8.93 4.19 30.54
N THR A 203 -9.19 4.94 29.48
CA THR A 203 -8.98 4.50 28.11
C THR A 203 -7.86 5.34 27.54
N LEU A 204 -6.76 4.70 27.18
CA LEU A 204 -5.68 5.33 26.43
C LEU A 204 -5.87 4.97 24.96
N SER A 205 -5.85 5.97 24.08
CA SER A 205 -6.04 5.77 22.65
C SER A 205 -5.07 6.66 21.90
N THR A 206 -4.38 6.10 20.91
CA THR A 206 -3.53 6.87 20.00
C THR A 206 -3.73 6.43 18.56
N PRO A 207 -3.98 7.36 17.63
CA PRO A 207 -4.05 7.04 16.22
C PRO A 207 -2.65 6.71 15.67
N PHE A 208 -2.61 5.92 14.60
CA PHE A 208 -1.41 5.75 13.79
C PHE A 208 -1.73 5.77 12.29
N ILE A 209 -0.72 6.04 11.47
CA ILE A 209 -0.79 6.04 10.01
C ILE A 209 -0.50 4.62 9.52
N TYR A 210 -1.43 4.04 8.77
CA TYR A 210 -1.19 2.78 8.07
C TYR A 210 -0.79 3.04 6.62
N GLN A 211 0.47 2.72 6.30
CA GLN A 211 1.06 2.92 4.98
C GLN A 211 1.62 1.58 4.49
N PRO A 212 0.78 0.72 3.86
CA PRO A 212 1.21 -0.56 3.32
C PRO A 212 2.37 -0.34 2.34
N ARG A 213 3.44 -1.11 2.53
CA ARG A 213 4.65 -1.03 1.71
C ARG A 213 4.54 -1.96 0.52
N SER A 214 4.96 -1.47 -0.63
CA SER A 214 4.93 -2.18 -1.90
C SER A 214 6.12 -1.73 -2.74
N ARG A 215 6.63 -2.64 -3.57
CA ARG A 215 7.74 -2.40 -4.48
C ARG A 215 7.45 -2.99 -5.86
N PRO A 216 8.05 -2.45 -6.92
CA PRO A 216 8.06 -3.11 -8.21
C PRO A 216 8.78 -4.47 -8.11
N ALA A 217 8.33 -5.47 -8.87
CA ALA A 217 8.99 -6.77 -8.94
C ALA A 217 10.25 -6.75 -9.84
N HIS A 218 10.32 -5.76 -10.74
CA HIS A 218 11.38 -5.61 -11.73
C HIS A 218 11.84 -4.14 -11.77
N PRO A 219 13.12 -3.88 -12.09
CA PRO A 219 13.59 -2.52 -12.30
C PRO A 219 12.93 -1.91 -13.53
N ILE A 220 13.03 -0.59 -13.66
CA ILE A 220 12.70 0.08 -14.91
C ILE A 220 13.63 -0.44 -16.01
N PRO A 221 13.10 -0.90 -17.16
CA PRO A 221 13.91 -1.42 -18.24
C PRO A 221 14.73 -0.31 -18.92
N ALA A 222 15.84 -0.69 -19.54
CA ALA A 222 16.61 0.23 -20.37
C ALA A 222 15.73 0.85 -21.49
N PRO A 223 15.95 2.12 -21.86
CA PRO A 223 15.24 2.77 -22.96
C PRO A 223 15.28 1.97 -24.26
N LEU A 224 14.23 2.10 -25.08
CA LEU A 224 14.18 1.48 -26.40
C LEU A 224 15.15 2.16 -27.37
N ASP A 225 15.85 1.36 -28.16
CA ASP A 225 16.64 1.84 -29.30
C ASP A 225 15.73 2.13 -30.50
N CYS A 226 16.14 3.10 -31.33
CA CYS A 226 15.51 3.38 -32.62
C CYS A 226 16.33 2.82 -33.78
N ASN A 227 15.65 2.35 -34.82
CA ASN A 227 16.23 2.10 -36.15
C ASN A 227 15.46 2.90 -37.23
N ASN A 228 15.72 2.59 -38.51
CA ASN A 228 15.08 3.27 -39.65
C ASN A 228 13.55 3.06 -39.74
N ALA A 229 12.98 2.18 -38.91
CA ALA A 229 11.56 1.86 -38.84
C ALA A 229 10.94 2.22 -37.47
N GLY A 230 11.60 3.05 -36.66
CA GLY A 230 11.13 3.44 -35.32
C GLY A 230 11.75 2.61 -34.20
N PHE A 231 11.06 2.51 -33.06
CA PHE A 231 11.56 1.78 -31.90
C PHE A 231 11.63 0.26 -32.15
N ILE A 232 12.75 -0.35 -31.77
CA ILE A 232 12.95 -1.79 -31.81
C ILE A 232 12.17 -2.44 -30.67
N ALA A 233 11.24 -3.35 -30.99
CA ALA A 233 10.46 -4.03 -29.96
C ALA A 233 11.35 -4.85 -29.02
N ARG A 234 11.11 -4.72 -27.71
CA ARG A 234 11.77 -5.48 -26.66
C ARG A 234 10.72 -6.07 -25.71
N PRO A 235 10.93 -7.27 -25.13
CA PRO A 235 9.93 -7.95 -24.30
C PRO A 235 9.60 -7.20 -22.99
N GLU A 236 10.51 -6.38 -22.50
CA GLU A 236 10.30 -5.57 -21.29
C GLU A 236 9.39 -4.36 -21.52
N TRP A 237 9.00 -4.10 -22.78
CA TRP A 237 8.20 -2.96 -23.20
C TRP A 237 6.90 -3.41 -23.87
N LYS A 238 5.77 -2.88 -23.38
CA LYS A 238 4.46 -3.13 -23.96
C LYS A 238 4.07 -2.06 -24.97
N MET A 239 3.79 -2.49 -26.21
CA MET A 239 3.25 -1.62 -27.25
C MET A 239 1.72 -1.59 -27.24
N TYR A 240 1.15 -0.39 -27.20
CA TYR A 240 -0.26 -0.10 -27.40
C TYR A 240 -0.42 0.68 -28.70
N SER A 241 -1.30 0.23 -29.59
CA SER A 241 -1.61 0.94 -30.84
C SER A 241 -2.97 1.63 -30.80
N SER A 242 -3.09 2.78 -31.45
CA SER A 242 -4.34 3.51 -31.69
C SER A 242 -4.27 4.21 -33.03
N VAL A 243 -5.43 4.58 -33.58
CA VAL A 243 -5.51 5.28 -34.88
C VAL A 243 -6.15 6.64 -34.66
N VAL A 244 -5.42 7.69 -34.99
CA VAL A 244 -5.85 9.08 -35.03
C VAL A 244 -6.43 9.32 -36.42
N LYS A 245 -7.77 9.37 -36.51
CA LYS A 245 -8.47 9.43 -37.79
C LYS A 245 -8.41 10.82 -38.40
N ALA A 246 -8.15 10.93 -39.69
CA ALA A 246 -8.31 12.19 -40.41
C ALA A 246 -9.79 12.60 -40.42
N HIS A 247 -10.07 13.90 -40.30
CA HIS A 247 -11.44 14.38 -40.45
C HIS A 247 -11.92 14.17 -41.90
N PRO A 248 -13.18 13.72 -42.12
CA PRO A 248 -13.69 13.48 -43.48
C PRO A 248 -13.67 14.70 -44.40
N ASN A 249 -13.62 15.92 -43.83
CA ASN A 249 -13.59 17.17 -44.57
C ASN A 249 -12.19 17.55 -45.06
N GLU A 250 -11.14 16.95 -44.49
CA GLU A 250 -9.75 17.24 -44.82
C GLU A 250 -9.31 16.38 -46.00
N ARG A 251 -9.19 16.99 -47.18
CA ARG A 251 -8.84 16.28 -48.41
C ARG A 251 -7.34 15.97 -48.44
N GLY A 252 -7.00 14.73 -48.75
CA GLY A 252 -5.61 14.29 -48.95
C GLY A 252 -4.90 13.82 -47.68
N LEU A 253 -5.49 14.00 -46.50
CA LEU A 253 -4.95 13.45 -45.26
C LEU A 253 -5.41 12.00 -45.06
N GLN A 254 -4.49 11.16 -44.58
CA GLN A 254 -4.74 9.79 -44.15
C GLN A 254 -4.65 9.68 -42.62
N ASP A 255 -5.24 8.60 -42.09
CA ASP A 255 -5.15 8.25 -40.68
C ASP A 255 -3.69 8.09 -40.21
N ILE A 256 -3.43 8.48 -38.97
CA ILE A 256 -2.12 8.32 -38.32
C ILE A 256 -2.21 7.19 -37.31
N VAL A 257 -1.35 6.19 -37.44
CA VAL A 257 -1.20 5.12 -36.44
C VAL A 257 -0.26 5.62 -35.35
N VAL A 258 -0.70 5.53 -34.10
CA VAL A 258 0.10 5.91 -32.93
C VAL A 258 0.43 4.68 -32.11
N LYS A 259 1.72 4.42 -31.93
CA LYS A 259 2.26 3.32 -31.12
C LYS A 259 2.87 3.89 -29.85
N PHE A 260 2.39 3.45 -28.70
CA PHE A 260 2.86 3.85 -27.38
C PHE A 260 3.56 2.68 -26.71
N TYR A 261 4.76 2.90 -26.19
CA TYR A 261 5.53 1.90 -25.48
C TYR A 261 5.71 2.35 -24.04
N ILE A 262 5.37 1.47 -23.10
CA ILE A 262 5.62 1.64 -21.66
C ILE A 262 6.22 0.36 -21.10
N PRO A 263 6.93 0.39 -19.95
CA PRO A 263 7.40 -0.83 -19.31
C PRO A 263 6.26 -1.84 -19.08
N GLU A 264 6.46 -3.11 -19.42
CA GLU A 264 5.42 -4.16 -19.35
C GLU A 264 4.95 -4.40 -17.91
N SER A 265 5.82 -4.22 -16.91
CA SER A 265 5.48 -4.36 -15.48
C SER A 265 4.32 -3.47 -15.07
N ARG A 266 4.26 -2.23 -15.61
CA ARG A 266 3.28 -1.18 -15.27
C ARG A 266 3.17 -0.90 -13.77
N ILE A 267 4.21 -1.24 -13.01
CA ILE A 267 4.33 -1.00 -11.58
C ILE A 267 5.52 -0.06 -11.40
N PHE A 268 5.27 1.13 -10.88
CA PHE A 268 6.27 2.20 -10.77
C PHE A 268 6.41 2.68 -9.34
N TRP A 269 7.62 3.05 -8.95
CA TRP A 269 7.85 3.71 -7.67
C TRP A 269 7.52 5.20 -7.79
N VAL A 270 6.83 5.76 -6.78
CA VAL A 270 6.43 7.17 -6.76
C VAL A 270 7.61 8.15 -6.76
N GLY A 271 8.81 7.70 -6.41
CA GLY A 271 10.03 8.52 -6.43
C GLY A 271 10.79 8.50 -7.76
N GLU A 272 10.35 7.74 -8.76
CA GLU A 272 11.03 7.59 -10.04
C GLU A 272 10.10 7.99 -11.20
N ALA A 273 10.66 8.66 -12.23
CA ALA A 273 9.89 9.07 -13.39
C ALA A 273 9.52 7.85 -14.27
N ILE A 274 8.32 7.86 -14.85
CA ILE A 274 7.84 6.77 -15.71
C ILE A 274 8.36 6.99 -17.14
N PRO A 275 9.28 6.17 -17.67
CA PRO A 275 9.72 6.34 -19.04
C PRO A 275 8.67 5.81 -20.02
N PHE A 276 8.59 6.44 -21.18
CA PHE A 276 7.71 6.03 -22.26
C PHE A 276 8.30 6.39 -23.62
N HIS A 277 7.81 5.71 -24.65
CA HIS A 277 8.13 6.01 -26.03
C HIS A 277 6.87 6.08 -26.88
N ILE A 278 6.89 6.90 -27.92
CA ILE A 278 5.75 7.09 -28.81
C ILE A 278 6.22 7.23 -30.26
N THR A 279 5.56 6.54 -31.17
CA THR A 279 5.78 6.65 -32.62
C THR A 279 4.47 6.98 -33.30
N PHE A 280 4.49 7.99 -34.16
CA PHE A 280 3.41 8.32 -35.09
C PHE A 280 3.81 7.83 -36.48
N GLU A 281 2.94 7.08 -37.15
CA GLU A 281 3.16 6.54 -38.50
C GLU A 281 2.00 6.98 -39.40
N GLY A 282 2.33 7.49 -40.59
CA GLY A 282 1.34 8.00 -41.53
C GLY A 282 1.99 8.45 -42.84
N THR A 283 1.23 9.08 -43.73
CA THR A 283 1.81 9.72 -44.90
C THR A 283 2.59 10.98 -44.51
N SER A 284 3.54 11.39 -45.36
CA SER A 284 4.27 12.66 -45.18
C SER A 284 3.32 13.85 -45.01
N ASP A 285 2.23 13.90 -45.80
CA ASP A 285 1.24 14.98 -45.74
C ASP A 285 0.46 14.96 -44.41
N SER A 286 0.04 13.78 -43.94
CA SER A 286 -0.64 13.65 -42.65
C SER A 286 0.25 14.05 -41.48
N LEU A 287 1.50 13.58 -41.46
CA LEU A 287 2.43 13.92 -40.40
C LEU A 287 2.77 15.41 -40.42
N ALA A 288 2.98 16.00 -41.59
CA ALA A 288 3.16 17.45 -41.74
C ALA A 288 1.96 18.24 -41.19
N GLY A 289 0.73 17.82 -41.50
CA GLY A 289 -0.49 18.40 -40.93
C GLY A 289 -0.62 18.21 -39.41
N PHE A 290 0.01 17.18 -38.85
CA PHE A 290 0.04 16.90 -37.41
C PHE A 290 1.17 17.63 -36.67
N MET A 291 2.20 18.14 -37.36
CA MET A 291 3.38 18.76 -36.73
C MET A 291 3.08 19.87 -35.72
N PRO A 292 2.12 20.80 -35.93
CA PRO A 292 1.79 21.84 -34.94
C PRO A 292 1.21 21.27 -33.64
N TYR A 293 0.71 20.05 -33.69
CA TYR A 293 -0.04 19.35 -32.64
C TYR A 293 0.80 18.30 -31.91
N ARG A 294 2.03 18.09 -32.35
CA ARG A 294 2.94 17.12 -31.76
C ARG A 294 3.26 17.48 -30.30
N PRO A 295 3.69 16.52 -29.48
CA PRO A 295 3.93 16.75 -28.06
C PRO A 295 4.95 17.85 -27.72
N THR A 296 5.84 18.21 -28.65
CA THR A 296 6.83 19.28 -28.51
C THR A 296 6.50 20.52 -29.36
N GLY A 297 5.28 20.63 -29.88
CA GLY A 297 4.83 21.73 -30.74
C GLY A 297 4.38 22.95 -29.94
N GLU A 298 4.27 24.12 -30.57
CA GLU A 298 3.87 25.37 -29.90
C GLU A 298 2.52 25.28 -29.19
N LEU A 299 1.63 24.41 -29.67
CA LEU A 299 0.30 24.22 -29.10
C LEU A 299 0.29 23.17 -27.96
N ASN A 300 1.31 22.30 -27.84
CA ASN A 300 1.46 21.25 -26.82
C ASN A 300 0.16 20.49 -26.49
N ILE A 301 -0.59 20.06 -27.51
CA ILE A 301 -1.93 19.50 -27.28
C ILE A 301 -1.92 17.98 -27.14
N ALA A 302 -0.92 17.29 -27.71
CA ALA A 302 -0.74 15.87 -27.40
C ALA A 302 -0.15 15.72 -26.00
N ARG A 303 -0.93 15.17 -25.06
CA ARG A 303 -0.54 15.04 -23.66
C ARG A 303 -0.41 13.59 -23.28
N PHE A 304 0.58 13.32 -22.44
CA PHE A 304 0.72 12.05 -21.75
C PHE A 304 0.74 12.32 -20.26
N GLN A 305 -0.26 11.84 -19.54
CA GLN A 305 -0.51 12.24 -18.16
C GLN A 305 -0.70 11.02 -17.27
N LEU A 306 -0.13 11.06 -16.08
CA LEU A 306 -0.46 10.15 -14.99
C LEU A 306 -1.68 10.70 -14.27
N ILE A 307 -2.79 9.99 -14.36
CA ILE A 307 -4.07 10.37 -13.78
C ILE A 307 -4.44 9.37 -12.70
N ARG A 308 -4.73 9.88 -11.51
CA ARG A 308 -5.39 9.12 -10.46
C ARG A 308 -6.88 9.33 -10.57
N GLN A 309 -7.64 8.25 -10.44
CA GLN A 309 -9.08 8.27 -10.34
C GLN A 309 -9.52 7.67 -9.01
N SER A 310 -10.10 8.51 -8.17
CA SER A 310 -10.80 8.11 -6.96
C SER A 310 -12.28 7.96 -7.30
N SER A 311 -12.87 6.80 -7.06
CA SER A 311 -14.25 6.47 -7.41
C SER A 311 -14.98 5.85 -6.24
N ALA A 312 -16.20 6.30 -5.99
CA ALA A 312 -17.09 5.81 -4.96
C ALA A 312 -18.39 5.28 -5.56
N ASP A 313 -18.84 4.12 -5.10
CA ASP A 313 -20.14 3.54 -5.45
C ASP A 313 -21.15 3.84 -4.35
N VAL A 314 -22.10 4.69 -4.67
CA VAL A 314 -23.07 5.26 -3.73
C VAL A 314 -24.36 4.42 -3.65
N ARG A 315 -24.42 3.25 -4.29
CA ARG A 315 -25.66 2.44 -4.42
C ARG A 315 -26.11 1.71 -3.13
N HIS A 316 -25.67 2.12 -1.95
CA HIS A 316 -25.80 1.32 -0.72
C HIS A 316 -26.49 2.00 0.47
N ALA A 317 -27.51 2.82 0.22
CA ALA A 317 -28.61 2.94 1.17
C ALA A 317 -29.77 2.06 0.69
N ASP A 318 -30.12 1.04 1.49
CA ASP A 318 -31.27 0.14 1.30
C ASP A 318 -32.61 0.88 1.03
N PHE A 319 -32.64 2.20 1.28
CA PHE A 319 -33.77 3.08 1.07
C PHE A 319 -34.05 3.44 -0.41
N LEU A 320 -33.05 3.47 -1.29
CA LEU A 320 -33.20 3.94 -2.69
C LEU A 320 -33.45 2.83 -3.71
N ARG A 321 -33.42 1.57 -3.28
CA ARG A 321 -33.60 0.39 -4.14
C ARG A 321 -35.01 0.31 -4.77
N ILE A 322 -35.99 1.03 -4.22
CA ILE A 322 -37.41 0.92 -4.57
C ILE A 322 -37.82 1.90 -5.68
N VAL A 323 -37.11 3.02 -5.93
CA VAL A 323 -37.69 4.11 -6.75
C VAL A 323 -36.94 4.43 -8.05
N VAL A 324 -35.62 4.18 -8.18
CA VAL A 324 -34.90 4.59 -9.40
C VAL A 324 -33.91 3.55 -9.92
N HIS A 325 -34.39 2.65 -10.77
CA HIS A 325 -33.65 1.50 -11.30
C HIS A 325 -32.55 1.83 -12.34
N ASN A 326 -32.21 3.11 -12.60
CA ASN A 326 -31.33 3.48 -13.73
C ASN A 326 -30.41 4.70 -13.56
N ILE A 327 -30.28 5.30 -12.36
CA ILE A 327 -29.32 6.40 -12.17
C ILE A 327 -27.94 5.80 -11.84
N LYS A 328 -26.94 6.12 -12.67
CA LYS A 328 -25.53 5.85 -12.35
C LYS A 328 -25.12 6.76 -11.19
N THR A 329 -24.99 6.21 -9.99
CA THR A 329 -24.55 6.95 -8.79
C THR A 329 -23.06 6.77 -8.50
N ASN A 330 -22.25 6.44 -9.51
CA ASN A 330 -20.80 6.42 -9.32
C ASN A 330 -20.29 7.86 -9.38
N ILE A 331 -19.62 8.30 -8.32
CA ILE A 331 -18.95 9.58 -8.25
C ILE A 331 -17.47 9.34 -8.32
N TRP A 332 -16.79 10.10 -9.15
CA TRP A 332 -15.35 9.99 -9.29
C TRP A 332 -14.71 11.36 -9.46
N ARG A 333 -13.47 11.45 -8.97
CA ARG A 333 -12.58 12.58 -9.15
C ARG A 333 -11.36 12.10 -9.93
N ARG A 334 -10.86 12.93 -10.85
CA ARG A 334 -9.60 12.70 -11.56
C ARG A 334 -8.62 13.80 -11.21
N ASP A 335 -7.47 13.39 -10.72
CA ASP A 335 -6.36 14.27 -10.39
C ASP A 335 -5.17 13.91 -11.29
N CYS A 336 -4.49 14.92 -11.82
CA CYS A 336 -3.28 14.74 -12.62
C CYS A 336 -2.08 14.82 -11.69
N PHE A 337 -1.28 13.74 -11.63
CA PHE A 337 -0.12 13.59 -10.75
C PHE A 337 1.21 13.58 -11.51
N GLY A 338 1.18 13.87 -12.81
CA GLY A 338 2.38 13.94 -13.63
C GLY A 338 2.03 14.20 -15.08
N GLU A 339 2.83 15.05 -15.73
CA GLU A 339 2.73 15.34 -17.16
C GLU A 339 4.03 14.97 -17.85
N GLY A 340 3.91 14.22 -18.94
CA GLY A 340 5.02 13.67 -19.69
C GLY A 340 5.82 14.75 -20.40
N VAL A 341 7.13 14.69 -20.24
CA VAL A 341 8.09 15.52 -20.97
C VAL A 341 8.61 14.72 -22.15
N PHE A 342 8.50 15.29 -23.35
CA PHE A 342 8.86 14.62 -24.60
C PHE A 342 10.19 15.14 -25.13
N ARG A 343 10.99 14.25 -25.71
CA ARG A 343 12.24 14.51 -26.40
C ARG A 343 12.18 13.82 -27.77
N PRO A 344 12.47 14.51 -28.89
CA PRO A 344 12.57 13.85 -30.20
C PRO A 344 13.60 12.71 -30.14
N ALA A 345 13.23 11.55 -30.69
CA ALA A 345 14.10 10.36 -30.69
C ALA A 345 14.62 10.05 -32.09
N ALA A 346 13.72 9.95 -33.08
CA ALA A 346 14.07 9.71 -34.47
C ALA A 346 12.92 10.11 -35.40
N GLU A 347 13.22 10.34 -36.67
CA GLU A 347 12.24 10.75 -37.68
C GLU A 347 12.58 10.11 -39.04
N GLY A 348 11.54 9.74 -39.78
CA GLY A 348 11.62 9.22 -41.14
C GLY A 348 10.51 9.81 -42.02
N ALA A 349 10.49 9.48 -43.30
CA ALA A 349 9.55 10.08 -44.26
C ALA A 349 8.06 9.82 -43.94
N THR A 350 7.77 8.72 -43.26
CA THR A 350 6.40 8.27 -42.94
C THR A 350 6.20 7.99 -41.46
N TRP A 351 7.14 8.43 -40.61
CA TRP A 351 7.02 8.23 -39.17
C TRP A 351 7.86 9.24 -38.38
N MET A 352 7.44 9.52 -37.15
CA MET A 352 8.24 10.28 -36.19
C MET A 352 8.11 9.69 -34.80
N SER A 353 9.20 9.71 -34.03
CA SER A 353 9.29 9.06 -32.73
C SER A 353 9.81 10.01 -31.65
N PHE A 354 9.27 9.87 -30.45
CA PHE A 354 9.67 10.61 -29.26
C PHE A 354 9.90 9.65 -28.09
N SER A 355 10.86 10.00 -27.25
CA SER A 355 11.10 9.38 -25.95
C SER A 355 10.75 10.40 -24.88
N GLY A 356 10.24 9.94 -23.75
CA GLY A 356 9.87 10.85 -22.68
C GLY A 356 9.78 10.18 -21.33
N GLU A 357 9.58 11.01 -20.32
CA GLU A 357 9.47 10.61 -18.92
C GLU A 357 8.31 11.38 -18.29
N ILE A 358 7.53 10.73 -17.44
CA ILE A 358 6.52 11.40 -16.60
C ILE A 358 7.09 11.51 -15.18
N PRO A 359 7.53 12.70 -14.73
CA PRO A 359 7.81 12.92 -13.33
C PRO A 359 6.52 12.71 -12.51
N ILE A 360 6.63 11.97 -11.43
CA ILE A 360 5.51 11.70 -10.52
C ILE A 360 5.56 12.73 -9.39
N GLU A 361 4.47 13.44 -9.18
CA GLU A 361 4.33 14.32 -8.02
C GLU A 361 4.31 13.48 -6.73
N PRO A 362 4.91 13.96 -5.62
CA PRO A 362 4.90 13.23 -4.36
C PRO A 362 3.47 12.90 -3.91
N ILE A 363 3.20 11.61 -3.71
CA ILE A 363 1.93 11.13 -3.21
C ILE A 363 2.13 10.31 -1.93
N THR A 364 1.18 10.46 -1.02
CA THR A 364 1.20 9.76 0.28
C THR A 364 0.61 8.36 0.21
N VAL A 365 -0.23 8.09 -0.78
CA VAL A 365 -1.05 6.86 -0.88
C VAL A 365 -0.97 6.28 -2.28
N THR A 366 -0.82 4.96 -2.39
CA THR A 366 -0.87 4.21 -3.66
C THR A 366 -2.30 3.77 -3.97
N GLY A 367 -2.56 3.28 -5.18
CA GLY A 367 -3.88 2.74 -5.55
C GLY A 367 -4.33 1.60 -4.62
N PHE A 368 -5.62 1.58 -4.28
CA PHE A 368 -6.25 0.54 -3.46
C PHE A 368 -7.74 0.39 -3.79
N GLN A 369 -8.34 -0.73 -3.41
CA GLN A 369 -9.74 -1.02 -3.68
C GLN A 369 -10.44 -1.54 -2.42
N LEU A 370 -11.59 -0.92 -2.14
CA LEU A 370 -12.60 -1.33 -1.18
C LEU A 370 -13.89 -1.64 -1.93
N ARG A 371 -14.90 -2.15 -1.24
CA ARG A 371 -16.18 -2.51 -1.86
C ARG A 371 -16.85 -1.34 -2.58
N HIS A 372 -16.92 -0.19 -1.91
CA HIS A 372 -17.62 1.01 -2.39
C HIS A 372 -16.68 2.17 -2.71
N PHE A 373 -15.37 1.96 -2.65
CA PHE A 373 -14.39 3.00 -2.92
C PHE A 373 -13.15 2.42 -3.57
N SER A 374 -12.57 3.11 -4.54
CA SER A 374 -11.33 2.70 -5.17
C SER A 374 -10.50 3.90 -5.58
N VAL A 375 -9.20 3.76 -5.48
CA VAL A 375 -8.20 4.68 -6.01
C VAL A 375 -7.41 3.91 -7.05
N THR A 376 -7.46 4.35 -8.30
CA THR A 376 -6.83 3.68 -9.43
C THR A 376 -5.96 4.66 -10.21
N ASP A 377 -4.79 4.21 -10.67
CA ASP A 377 -3.85 5.04 -11.40
C ASP A 377 -3.82 4.64 -12.89
N TRP A 378 -3.76 5.63 -13.76
CA TRP A 378 -3.86 5.45 -15.22
C TRP A 378 -2.84 6.34 -15.93
N LEU A 379 -2.10 5.77 -16.87
CA LEU A 379 -1.44 6.56 -17.91
C LEU A 379 -2.45 6.89 -18.98
N THR A 380 -2.58 8.17 -19.31
CA THR A 380 -3.53 8.63 -20.34
C THR A 380 -2.79 9.35 -21.45
N VAL A 381 -3.02 8.91 -22.68
CA VAL A 381 -2.60 9.64 -23.87
C VAL A 381 -3.82 10.34 -24.45
N THR A 382 -3.72 11.64 -24.68
CA THR A 382 -4.73 12.41 -25.41
C THR A 382 -4.10 13.15 -26.59
N THR A 383 -4.82 13.22 -27.70
CA THR A 383 -4.48 14.10 -28.82
C THR A 383 -5.48 15.27 -28.91
N PRO A 384 -5.09 16.39 -29.54
CA PRO A 384 -5.98 17.55 -29.73
C PRO A 384 -7.31 17.19 -30.37
N THR A 385 -8.38 17.80 -29.86
CA THR A 385 -9.69 17.83 -30.52
C THR A 385 -9.81 18.94 -31.57
N LYS A 386 -8.92 19.94 -31.52
CA LYS A 386 -8.87 21.07 -32.47
C LYS A 386 -7.74 20.88 -33.48
N SER A 387 -7.74 19.75 -34.18
CA SER A 387 -6.76 19.41 -35.23
C SER A 387 -7.49 18.91 -36.49
N PRO A 388 -6.81 18.81 -37.64
CA PRO A 388 -7.40 18.15 -38.83
C PRO A 388 -7.64 16.64 -38.61
N PHE A 389 -7.30 16.12 -37.42
CA PHE A 389 -7.56 14.78 -36.98
C PHE A 389 -8.51 14.73 -35.77
N MET A 390 -9.25 13.64 -35.69
CA MET A 390 -10.08 13.32 -34.53
C MET A 390 -9.21 13.05 -33.30
N GLY A 391 -9.57 13.67 -32.18
CA GLY A 391 -8.90 13.42 -30.90
C GLY A 391 -9.05 11.96 -30.45
N ILE A 392 -7.97 11.37 -29.95
CA ILE A 392 -7.98 10.07 -29.28
C ILE A 392 -7.77 10.24 -27.79
N ARG A 393 -8.30 9.29 -27.02
CA ARG A 393 -7.98 9.13 -25.60
C ARG A 393 -7.75 7.67 -25.30
N LYS A 394 -6.51 7.32 -24.97
CA LYS A 394 -6.13 5.97 -24.53
C LYS A 394 -5.82 6.02 -23.04
N ALA A 395 -6.40 5.13 -22.26
CA ALA A 395 -6.08 4.95 -20.85
C ALA A 395 -5.45 3.57 -20.65
N ILE A 396 -4.34 3.53 -19.91
CA ILE A 396 -3.58 2.31 -19.61
C ILE A 396 -3.44 2.23 -18.09
N PRO A 397 -3.99 1.19 -17.44
CA PRO A 397 -3.90 1.07 -15.99
C PRO A 397 -2.46 0.80 -15.57
N VAL A 398 -2.06 1.46 -14.48
CA VAL A 398 -0.75 1.30 -13.84
C VAL A 398 -0.92 1.19 -12.33
N GLN A 399 0.11 0.71 -11.65
CA GLN A 399 0.17 0.65 -10.20
C GLN A 399 1.36 1.46 -9.70
N LEU A 400 1.11 2.30 -8.72
CA LEU A 400 2.16 3.03 -8.02
C LEU A 400 2.56 2.29 -6.74
N THR A 401 3.82 2.42 -6.37
CA THR A 401 4.44 1.78 -5.20
C THR A 401 5.23 2.82 -4.40
N ASN A 402 5.37 2.61 -3.10
CA ASN A 402 6.04 3.56 -2.19
C ASN A 402 7.52 3.27 -1.96
N ASP A 403 8.00 2.07 -2.28
CA ASP A 403 9.42 1.72 -2.20
C ASP A 403 10.03 1.51 -3.59
N PRO A 404 11.30 1.89 -3.79
CA PRO A 404 12.02 1.60 -5.03
C PRO A 404 12.18 0.09 -5.22
N TRP A 405 12.42 -0.31 -6.46
CA TRP A 405 12.96 -1.64 -6.72
C TRP A 405 14.34 -1.77 -6.06
N VAL A 406 14.60 -2.92 -5.47
CA VAL A 406 15.90 -3.28 -4.91
C VAL A 406 16.28 -4.60 -5.56
N GLU A 407 17.53 -4.70 -6.04
CA GLU A 407 18.05 -5.97 -6.50
C GLU A 407 18.08 -6.93 -5.32
N ASP A 408 17.17 -7.88 -5.30
CA ASP A 408 17.24 -8.95 -4.33
C ASP A 408 18.52 -9.73 -4.62
N ASP A 409 19.46 -9.73 -3.67
CA ASP A 409 20.79 -10.33 -3.79
C ASP A 409 20.73 -11.88 -3.73
N HIS A 410 19.81 -12.49 -4.48
CA HIS A 410 19.63 -13.94 -4.64
C HIS A 410 20.83 -14.61 -5.34
N ARG A 411 21.93 -13.89 -5.60
CA ARG A 411 23.17 -14.44 -6.17
C ARG A 411 24.15 -14.99 -5.15
N LEU A 412 23.89 -14.87 -3.85
CA LEU A 412 24.59 -15.68 -2.85
C LEU A 412 23.94 -17.05 -2.72
N ASN A 413 24.06 -17.85 -3.78
CA ASN A 413 23.80 -19.28 -3.75
C ASN A 413 24.99 -19.94 -3.01
N PRO A 414 24.86 -20.48 -1.77
CA PRO A 414 26.00 -20.99 -1.01
C PRO A 414 26.61 -22.30 -1.53
N LEU A 415 26.21 -22.79 -2.72
CA LEU A 415 26.50 -24.14 -3.19
C LEU A 415 27.05 -24.20 -4.62
N SER A 416 27.96 -23.28 -4.97
CA SER A 416 28.92 -23.57 -6.04
C SER A 416 30.15 -24.20 -5.37
N PRO A 417 30.38 -25.53 -5.47
CA PRO A 417 31.63 -26.11 -5.00
C PRO A 417 32.79 -25.42 -5.72
N ARG A 418 33.76 -24.89 -4.94
CA ARG A 418 35.02 -24.42 -5.51
C ARG A 418 35.58 -25.52 -6.41
N PRO A 419 35.97 -25.24 -7.66
CA PRO A 419 36.75 -26.21 -8.42
C PRO A 419 38.01 -26.52 -7.62
N ALA A 420 38.25 -27.81 -7.37
CA ALA A 420 39.47 -28.26 -6.74
C ALA A 420 40.65 -27.76 -7.58
N GLU A 421 41.51 -26.95 -6.97
CA GLU A 421 42.82 -26.64 -7.52
C GLU A 421 43.54 -27.98 -7.75
N THR A 422 43.96 -28.21 -8.99
CA THR A 422 44.79 -29.34 -9.41
C THR A 422 46.15 -28.83 -9.82
#